data_AF-A0A7W3P990-F1
#
_entry.id   AF-A0A7W3P990-F1
#
_cell.length_a   1.000
_cell.length_b   1.000
_cell.length_c   1.000
_cell.angle_alpha   90.00
_cell.angle_beta   90.00
_cell.angle_gamma   90.00
#
_symmetry.space_group_name_H-M   'P 1'
#
loop_
_entity.id
_entity.type
_entity.pdbx_description
1 polymer ?
#
loop_
_entity_poly.entity_id
_entity_poly.type
_entity_poly.pdbx_seq_one_letter_code
_entity_poly.pdbx_strand_id
1 'polypeptide(L)'
;MAGAKSGAIALQDLLDDFNIYDQYVDVVCAFEWLFTQVTEIADTVRHFERFPRIKVTVEDGSEVTLTPDFTVVFKDGTGLVGEISKLAMHDNSIDKACRQIGKYAELTQLPIDEAGTLVEVSDLDVLQLVPSDVGLAAVQRIIKDRYLNADHDYNPRKAPVIAQFSRSADRDEYRYTLQHLPDPANGVLPEADDPSTIGHFLTRVNNVTADRFNHIKARRKFMNDPIKPLYLATHLWTAHWPTEYGGAGAEPIEVTPADIAQTLRDQFGTGRASEVKAALALLARAGLAADNRDGTWTVSRATLRLQGERDIHRIIAIKAAKNAKPVVRARATRTARADQTQQGMLF
;
A
#
# COMPACT_ATOMS: atom_id res chain seq x y z
N MET A 1 -35.14 7.64 -6.38
CA MET A 1 -34.11 8.53 -5.81
C MET A 1 -33.17 7.86 -4.80
N ALA A 2 -33.60 6.84 -4.02
CA ALA A 2 -32.71 6.15 -3.07
C ALA A 2 -31.51 5.41 -3.71
N GLY A 3 -31.69 4.79 -4.88
CA GLY A 3 -30.62 4.07 -5.59
C GLY A 3 -29.48 4.95 -6.12
N ALA A 4 -29.75 6.21 -6.47
CA ALA A 4 -28.73 7.14 -6.97
C ALA A 4 -27.79 7.63 -5.86
N LYS A 5 -28.33 7.86 -4.65
CA LYS A 5 -27.51 8.24 -3.47
C LYS A 5 -26.59 7.10 -3.03
N SER A 6 -27.07 5.86 -3.06
CA SER A 6 -26.26 4.68 -2.72
C SER A 6 -25.11 4.46 -3.70
N GLY A 7 -25.33 4.65 -5.01
CA GLY A 7 -24.29 4.55 -6.03
C GLY A 7 -23.22 5.65 -5.93
N ALA A 8 -23.61 6.87 -5.58
CA ALA A 8 -22.68 7.99 -5.41
C ALA A 8 -21.76 7.82 -4.19
N ILE A 9 -22.30 7.34 -3.06
CA ILE A 9 -21.51 7.04 -1.85
C ILE A 9 -20.50 5.92 -2.16
N ALA A 10 -20.95 4.82 -2.79
CA ALA A 10 -20.06 3.73 -3.16
C ALA A 10 -18.97 4.14 -4.17
N LEU A 11 -19.21 5.12 -5.03
CA LEU A 11 -18.20 5.68 -5.93
C LEU A 11 -17.14 6.47 -5.15
N GLN A 12 -17.57 7.36 -4.25
CA GLN A 12 -16.65 8.18 -3.47
C GLN A 12 -15.77 7.31 -2.58
N ASP A 13 -16.35 6.33 -1.89
CA ASP A 13 -15.60 5.40 -1.02
C ASP A 13 -14.50 4.65 -1.81
N LEU A 14 -14.81 4.19 -3.03
CA LEU A 14 -13.82 3.51 -3.89
C LEU A 14 -12.67 4.43 -4.30
N LEU A 15 -12.97 5.69 -4.62
CA LEU A 15 -11.96 6.68 -5.02
C LEU A 15 -11.12 7.11 -3.82
N ASP A 16 -11.72 7.27 -2.65
CA ASP A 16 -11.00 7.64 -1.42
C ASP A 16 -10.05 6.52 -0.99
N ASP A 17 -10.51 5.28 -0.97
CA ASP A 17 -9.66 4.11 -0.67
C ASP A 17 -8.50 3.99 -1.67
N PHE A 18 -8.75 4.20 -2.96
CA PHE A 18 -7.70 4.24 -3.98
C PHE A 18 -6.70 5.36 -3.69
N ASN A 19 -7.19 6.58 -3.48
CA ASN A 19 -6.35 7.76 -3.30
C ASN A 19 -5.47 7.67 -2.06
N ILE A 20 -5.98 7.11 -0.97
CA ILE A 20 -5.24 6.93 0.29
C ILE A 20 -4.15 5.89 0.09
N TYR A 21 -4.47 4.71 -0.45
CA TYR A 21 -3.48 3.66 -0.68
C TYR A 21 -2.37 4.13 -1.63
N ASP A 22 -2.77 4.77 -2.74
CA ASP A 22 -1.84 5.36 -3.71
C ASP A 22 -0.93 6.44 -3.09
N GLN A 23 -1.49 7.30 -2.24
CA GLN A 23 -0.73 8.32 -1.51
C GLN A 23 0.31 7.68 -0.58
N TYR A 24 -0.03 6.60 0.12
CA TYR A 24 0.90 5.96 1.06
C TYR A 24 2.04 5.28 0.32
N VAL A 25 1.73 4.60 -0.78
CA VAL A 25 2.75 4.06 -1.70
C VAL A 25 3.69 5.17 -2.16
N ASP A 26 3.17 6.34 -2.52
CA ASP A 26 3.98 7.48 -2.95
C ASP A 26 4.85 8.06 -1.84
N VAL A 27 4.36 8.15 -0.61
CA VAL A 27 5.16 8.61 0.53
C VAL A 27 6.36 7.69 0.72
N VAL A 28 6.17 6.37 0.67
CA VAL A 28 7.31 5.42 0.76
C VAL A 28 8.25 5.55 -0.43
N CYS A 29 7.74 5.76 -1.66
CA CYS A 29 8.57 6.02 -2.83
C CYS A 29 9.38 7.32 -2.70
N ALA A 30 8.81 8.36 -2.09
CA ALA A 30 9.50 9.62 -1.82
C ALA A 30 10.66 9.39 -0.84
N PHE A 31 10.46 8.61 0.22
CA PHE A 31 11.54 8.23 1.13
C PHE A 31 12.59 7.36 0.44
N GLU A 32 12.21 6.37 -0.36
CA GLU A 32 13.15 5.57 -1.13
C GLU A 32 14.00 6.46 -2.05
N TRP A 33 13.39 7.43 -2.74
CA TRP A 33 14.11 8.42 -3.54
C TRP A 33 15.10 9.25 -2.71
N LEU A 34 14.66 9.75 -1.54
CA LEU A 34 15.53 10.49 -0.63
C LEU A 34 16.75 9.67 -0.21
N PHE A 35 16.53 8.44 0.25
CA PHE A 35 17.59 7.59 0.80
C PHE A 35 18.46 6.92 -0.26
N THR A 36 18.07 6.91 -1.53
CA THR A 36 18.84 6.22 -2.60
C THR A 36 19.34 7.15 -3.70
N GLN A 37 18.82 8.38 -3.83
CA GLN A 37 19.12 9.27 -4.95
C GLN A 37 19.50 10.70 -4.58
N VAL A 38 19.21 11.17 -3.36
CA VAL A 38 19.69 12.48 -2.89
C VAL A 38 21.06 12.27 -2.26
N THR A 39 22.11 12.72 -2.95
CA THR A 39 23.52 12.40 -2.63
C THR A 39 23.85 12.56 -1.15
N GLU A 40 23.45 13.68 -0.54
CA GLU A 40 23.74 13.96 0.85
C GLU A 40 23.18 12.86 1.78
N ILE A 41 21.93 12.46 1.57
CA ILE A 41 21.29 11.43 2.39
C ILE A 41 21.77 10.03 2.00
N ALA A 42 21.83 9.75 0.69
CA ALA A 42 22.19 8.44 0.15
C ALA A 42 23.59 7.99 0.56
N ASP A 43 24.52 8.93 0.75
CA ASP A 43 25.88 8.63 1.22
C ASP A 43 25.91 8.13 2.67
N THR A 44 24.86 8.37 3.47
CA THR A 44 24.72 7.83 4.84
C THR A 44 24.08 6.43 4.86
N VAL A 45 23.39 6.04 3.80
CA VAL A 45 22.56 4.83 3.76
C VAL A 45 23.36 3.63 3.31
N ARG A 46 23.24 2.54 4.05
CA ARG A 46 23.76 1.22 3.67
C ARG A 46 22.71 0.44 2.89
N HIS A 47 21.45 0.43 3.37
CA HIS A 47 20.33 -0.22 2.69
C HIS A 47 19.02 0.50 2.99
N PHE A 48 18.15 0.59 1.99
CA PHE A 48 16.74 0.97 2.15
C PHE A 48 15.90 -0.22 1.72
N GLU A 49 15.08 -0.76 2.63
CA GLU A 49 14.15 -1.83 2.32
C GLU A 49 12.73 -1.31 2.34
N ARG A 50 11.98 -1.67 1.30
CA ARG A 50 10.61 -1.22 1.08
C ARG A 50 9.62 -2.34 1.35
N PHE A 51 8.67 -2.07 2.23
CA PHE A 51 7.65 -3.04 2.68
C PHE A 51 8.24 -4.37 3.18
N PRO A 52 9.28 -4.35 4.05
CA PRO A 52 9.86 -5.59 4.55
C PRO A 52 8.88 -6.41 5.39
N ARG A 53 9.19 -7.70 5.50
CA ARG A 53 8.50 -8.63 6.41
C ARG A 53 9.53 -9.21 7.37
N ILE A 54 9.59 -8.66 8.57
CA ILE A 54 10.59 -9.01 9.57
C ILE A 54 9.97 -10.04 10.51
N LYS A 55 10.51 -11.25 10.51
CA LYS A 55 10.10 -12.29 11.46
C LYS A 55 10.84 -12.09 12.77
N VAL A 56 10.10 -11.99 13.86
CA VAL A 56 10.64 -11.86 15.21
C VAL A 56 10.05 -12.95 16.10
N THR A 57 10.88 -13.52 16.97
CA THR A 57 10.41 -14.41 18.03
C THR A 57 10.11 -13.55 19.24
N VAL A 58 8.85 -13.53 19.68
CA VAL A 58 8.46 -12.81 20.91
C VAL A 58 8.74 -13.67 22.15
N GLU A 59 8.62 -13.10 23.35
CA GLU A 59 9.02 -13.74 24.62
C GLU A 59 8.38 -15.12 24.87
N ASP A 60 7.16 -15.35 24.36
CA ASP A 60 6.48 -16.65 24.49
C ASP A 60 6.97 -17.73 23.50
N GLY A 61 7.99 -17.40 22.69
CA GLY A 61 8.56 -18.28 21.68
C GLY A 61 7.78 -18.32 20.36
N SER A 62 6.67 -17.59 20.23
CA SER A 62 5.92 -17.52 18.98
C SER A 62 6.59 -16.59 17.97
N GLU A 63 6.48 -16.94 16.69
CA GLU A 63 6.94 -16.08 15.60
C GLU A 63 5.85 -15.07 15.22
N VAL A 64 6.19 -13.79 15.24
CA VAL A 64 5.38 -12.70 14.74
C VAL A 64 6.06 -12.09 13.52
N THR A 65 5.29 -11.77 12.48
CA THR A 65 5.80 -10.98 11.36
C THR A 65 5.44 -9.52 11.56
N LEU A 66 6.46 -8.67 11.65
CA LEU A 66 6.35 -7.22 11.65
C LEU A 66 6.48 -6.72 10.21
N THR A 67 5.65 -5.74 9.84
CA THR A 67 5.53 -5.26 8.46
C THR A 67 5.59 -3.74 8.42
N PRO A 68 6.72 -3.11 8.77
CA PRO A 68 6.85 -1.67 8.60
C PRO A 68 6.76 -1.29 7.13
N ASP A 69 6.42 -0.05 6.85
CA ASP A 69 6.31 0.45 5.48
C ASP A 69 7.68 0.57 4.81
N PHE A 70 8.70 0.91 5.58
CA PHE A 70 10.09 0.82 5.14
C PHE A 70 11.05 0.70 6.33
N THR A 71 12.27 0.29 6.04
CA THR A 71 13.38 0.33 6.99
C THR A 71 14.62 0.88 6.32
N VAL A 72 15.48 1.53 7.10
CA VAL A 72 16.77 2.05 6.65
C VAL A 72 17.85 1.53 7.57
N VAL A 73 18.92 0.99 6.99
CA VAL A 73 20.16 0.69 7.70
C VAL A 73 21.18 1.73 7.27
N PHE A 74 21.75 2.46 8.21
CA PHE A 74 22.79 3.45 7.95
C PHE A 74 24.19 2.82 7.99
N LYS A 75 25.17 3.49 7.39
CA LYS A 75 26.57 3.02 7.34
C LYS A 75 27.26 3.02 8.70
N ASP A 76 26.77 3.82 9.65
CA ASP A 76 27.27 3.88 11.03
C ASP A 76 26.74 2.74 11.92
N GLY A 77 25.83 1.90 11.40
CA GLY A 77 25.22 0.78 12.13
C GLY A 77 23.92 1.13 12.83
N THR A 78 23.43 2.37 12.75
CA THR A 78 22.10 2.73 13.23
C THR A 78 21.00 2.32 12.25
N GLY A 79 19.75 2.26 12.73
CA GLY A 79 18.58 1.90 11.94
C GLY A 79 17.40 2.84 12.11
N LEU A 80 16.54 2.86 11.11
CA LEU A 80 15.27 3.57 11.11
C LEU A 80 14.15 2.65 10.67
N VAL A 81 13.05 2.63 11.40
CA VAL A 81 11.79 2.00 10.98
C VAL A 81 10.77 3.08 10.65
N GLY A 82 10.23 3.04 9.44
CA GLY A 82 9.18 3.95 8.98
C GLY A 82 7.81 3.28 8.93
N GLU A 83 6.81 3.96 9.48
CA GLU A 83 5.40 3.51 9.47
C GLU A 83 4.48 4.67 9.08
N ILE A 84 3.54 4.45 8.17
CA ILE A 84 2.48 5.38 7.81
C ILE A 84 1.20 4.98 8.54
N SER A 85 0.67 5.86 9.39
CA SER A 85 -0.57 5.58 10.11
C SER A 85 -1.72 6.48 9.69
N LYS A 86 -2.85 5.84 9.34
CA LYS A 86 -4.16 6.49 9.36
C LYS A 86 -4.69 6.50 10.79
N LEU A 87 -4.27 7.46 11.61
CA LEU A 87 -4.75 7.55 12.98
C LEU A 87 -6.21 8.00 13.00
N ALA A 88 -7.11 7.11 13.42
CA ALA A 88 -8.43 7.53 13.86
C ALA A 88 -8.28 8.15 15.26
N MET A 89 -8.91 9.29 15.52
CA MET A 89 -8.73 10.04 16.78
C MET A 89 -9.46 9.42 18.00
N HIS A 90 -9.77 8.13 17.96
CA HIS A 90 -10.36 7.39 19.08
C HIS A 90 -9.31 6.48 19.75
N ASP A 91 -9.42 6.25 21.07
CA ASP A 91 -8.40 5.54 21.88
C ASP A 91 -7.94 4.21 21.28
N ASN A 92 -8.89 3.37 20.84
CA ASN A 92 -8.54 2.05 20.27
C ASN A 92 -7.59 2.11 19.06
N SER A 93 -7.62 3.19 18.28
CA SER A 93 -6.71 3.36 17.14
C SER A 93 -5.34 3.83 17.60
N ILE A 94 -5.29 4.74 18.58
CA ILE A 94 -4.05 5.22 19.18
C ILE A 94 -3.32 4.07 19.88
N ASP A 95 -4.04 3.25 20.67
CA ASP A 95 -3.46 2.10 21.35
C ASP A 95 -2.88 1.06 20.36
N LYS A 96 -3.52 0.88 19.20
CA LYS A 96 -3.00 0.02 18.14
C LYS A 96 -1.70 0.58 17.56
N ALA A 97 -1.67 1.87 17.26
CA ALA A 97 -0.46 2.54 16.77
C ALA A 97 0.67 2.45 17.81
N CYS A 98 0.41 2.79 19.08
CA CYS A 98 1.40 2.67 20.16
C CYS A 98 1.94 1.23 20.29
N ARG A 99 1.08 0.21 20.27
CA ARG A 99 1.54 -1.20 20.30
C ARG A 99 2.41 -1.56 19.10
N GLN A 100 2.11 -1.05 17.92
CA GLN A 100 2.90 -1.32 16.71
C GLN A 100 4.26 -0.62 16.77
N ILE A 101 4.28 0.67 17.12
CA ILE A 101 5.51 1.44 17.35
C ILE A 101 6.37 0.78 18.42
N GLY A 102 5.77 0.36 19.54
CA GLY A 102 6.48 -0.32 20.62
C GLY A 102 7.15 -1.61 20.16
N LYS A 103 6.50 -2.40 19.30
CA LYS A 103 7.11 -3.60 18.70
C LYS A 103 8.28 -3.29 17.79
N TYR A 104 8.18 -2.21 17.01
CA TYR A 104 9.29 -1.78 16.15
C TYR A 104 10.47 -1.27 16.95
N ALA A 105 10.23 -0.55 18.04
CA ALA A 105 11.29 0.00 18.90
C ALA A 105 12.15 -1.07 19.58
N GLU A 106 11.67 -2.32 19.68
CA GLU A 106 12.44 -3.44 20.23
C GLU A 106 13.19 -4.26 19.17
N LEU A 107 13.13 -3.89 17.89
CA LEU A 107 13.91 -4.54 16.84
C LEU A 107 15.42 -4.29 17.06
N THR A 108 16.20 -5.36 17.11
CA THR A 108 17.67 -5.29 17.13
C THR A 108 18.28 -5.57 15.76
N GLN A 109 17.48 -6.05 14.81
CA GLN A 109 17.93 -6.38 13.46
C GLN A 109 16.99 -5.81 12.40
N LEU A 110 17.56 -5.37 11.29
CA LEU A 110 16.84 -4.87 10.11
C LEU A 110 17.30 -5.61 8.84
N PRO A 111 16.45 -5.70 7.81
CA PRO A 111 16.84 -6.27 6.53
C PRO A 111 17.89 -5.40 5.84
N ILE A 112 18.84 -6.06 5.17
CA ILE A 112 19.94 -5.41 4.44
C ILE A 112 19.96 -5.75 2.94
N ASP A 113 19.02 -6.58 2.51
CA ASP A 113 18.80 -6.91 1.12
C ASP A 113 17.34 -7.36 0.91
N GLU A 114 16.97 -7.48 -0.36
CA GLU A 114 15.63 -7.93 -0.77
C GLU A 114 15.38 -9.42 -0.45
N ALA A 115 16.44 -10.19 -0.20
CA ALA A 115 16.34 -11.60 0.19
C ALA A 115 15.90 -11.76 1.66
N GLY A 116 15.87 -10.66 2.42
CA GLY A 116 15.49 -10.63 3.83
C GLY A 116 16.64 -10.99 4.77
N THR A 117 17.89 -10.89 4.33
CA THR A 117 19.05 -11.05 5.21
C THR A 117 19.02 -9.95 6.27
N LEU A 118 19.13 -10.33 7.53
CA LEU A 118 19.08 -9.40 8.65
C LEU A 118 20.49 -8.99 9.10
N VAL A 119 20.63 -7.76 9.57
CA VAL A 119 21.85 -7.22 10.20
C VAL A 119 21.51 -6.57 11.53
N GLU A 120 22.36 -6.74 12.54
CA GLU A 120 22.26 -6.03 13.81
C GLU A 120 22.37 -4.52 13.60
N VAL A 121 21.55 -3.76 14.33
CA VAL A 121 21.63 -2.31 14.43
C VAL A 121 21.96 -1.90 15.87
N SER A 122 22.88 -0.96 16.03
CA SER A 122 23.35 -0.53 17.36
C SER A 122 22.35 0.36 18.08
N ASP A 123 21.52 1.06 17.31
CA ASP A 123 20.49 1.97 17.78
C ASP A 123 19.38 2.05 16.74
N LEU A 124 18.15 2.29 17.19
CA LEU A 124 16.97 2.27 16.33
C LEU A 124 16.01 3.41 16.67
N ASP A 125 15.65 4.18 15.65
CA ASP A 125 14.56 5.15 15.74
C ASP A 125 13.32 4.65 15.00
N VAL A 126 12.14 5.04 15.50
CA VAL A 126 10.85 4.77 14.83
C VAL A 126 10.26 6.08 14.35
N LEU A 127 10.14 6.22 13.03
CA LEU A 127 9.52 7.35 12.35
C LEU A 127 8.05 7.01 12.03
N GLN A 128 7.14 7.66 12.76
CA GLN A 128 5.72 7.58 12.52
C GLN A 128 5.29 8.73 11.59
N LEU A 129 4.90 8.37 10.37
CA LEU A 129 4.36 9.28 9.37
C LEU A 129 2.85 9.36 9.48
N VAL A 130 2.31 10.58 9.53
CA VAL A 130 0.87 10.82 9.60
C VAL A 130 0.43 11.92 8.65
N PRO A 131 -0.83 11.93 8.18
CA PRO A 131 -1.36 13.08 7.45
C PRO A 131 -1.25 14.39 8.24
N SER A 132 -1.00 15.50 7.54
CA SER A 132 -0.77 16.82 8.17
C SER A 132 -1.95 17.37 8.98
N ASP A 133 -3.18 16.93 8.69
CA ASP A 133 -4.37 17.31 9.43
C ASP A 133 -4.46 16.65 10.82
N VAL A 134 -3.69 15.60 11.09
CA VAL A 134 -3.66 14.89 12.37
C VAL A 134 -2.32 14.98 13.10
N GLY A 135 -1.30 15.64 12.53
CA GLY A 135 0.06 15.70 13.08
C GLY A 135 0.13 16.12 14.55
N LEU A 136 -0.42 17.30 14.88
CA LEU A 136 -0.41 17.81 16.26
C LEU A 136 -1.17 16.90 17.22
N ALA A 137 -2.29 16.33 16.78
CA ALA A 137 -3.06 15.37 17.57
C ALA A 137 -2.27 14.08 17.79
N ALA A 138 -1.51 13.60 16.81
CA ALA A 138 -0.64 12.43 16.97
C ALA A 138 0.42 12.66 18.05
N VAL A 139 1.08 13.82 18.07
CA VAL A 139 2.04 14.17 19.14
C VAL A 139 1.36 14.20 20.50
N GLN A 140 0.21 14.88 20.62
CA GLN A 140 -0.52 14.92 21.89
C GLN A 140 -0.88 13.50 22.36
N ARG A 141 -1.44 12.68 21.48
CA ARG A 141 -2.06 11.41 21.84
C ARG A 141 -1.06 10.27 21.99
N ILE A 142 0.02 10.25 21.23
CA ILE A 142 1.04 9.18 21.30
C ILE A 142 2.14 9.57 22.29
N ILE A 143 2.64 10.80 22.22
CA ILE A 143 3.76 11.24 23.04
C ILE A 143 3.28 11.68 24.41
N LYS A 144 2.45 12.72 24.48
CA LYS A 144 2.14 13.38 25.76
C LYS A 144 1.18 12.55 26.63
N ASP A 145 0.13 12.01 26.04
CA ASP A 145 -0.88 11.26 26.78
C ASP A 145 -0.41 9.84 27.16
N ARG A 146 0.48 9.23 26.35
CA ARG A 146 0.89 7.82 26.49
C ARG A 146 2.37 7.64 26.82
N TYR A 147 3.30 8.07 25.97
CA TYR A 147 4.74 7.86 26.21
C TYR A 147 5.26 8.57 27.47
N LEU A 148 4.89 9.84 27.66
CA LEU A 148 5.32 10.63 28.83
C LEU A 148 4.48 10.35 30.08
N ASN A 149 3.42 9.55 29.96
CA ASN A 149 2.57 9.18 31.07
C ASN A 149 3.13 7.93 31.76
N ALA A 150 3.72 8.12 32.95
CA ALA A 150 4.34 7.05 33.72
C ALA A 150 3.36 5.94 34.15
N ASP A 151 2.06 6.22 34.17
CA ASP A 151 1.02 5.25 34.53
C ASP A 151 0.51 4.44 33.33
N HIS A 152 1.05 4.67 32.13
CA HIS A 152 0.62 4.02 30.90
C HIS A 152 1.58 2.92 30.43
N ASP A 153 1.04 1.81 29.92
CA ASP A 153 1.83 0.62 29.52
C ASP A 153 2.73 0.82 28.27
N TYR A 154 2.58 1.93 27.56
CA TYR A 154 3.38 2.25 26.37
C TYR A 154 4.68 2.95 26.76
N ASN A 155 5.76 2.17 26.80
CA ASN A 155 7.08 2.63 27.25
C ASN A 155 8.23 2.13 26.34
N PRO A 156 8.26 2.52 25.05
CA PRO A 156 9.43 2.25 24.20
C PRO A 156 10.68 2.94 24.77
N ARG A 157 11.87 2.42 24.47
CA ARG A 157 13.15 2.98 24.96
C ARG A 157 13.38 4.44 24.60
N LYS A 158 12.83 4.87 23.46
CA LYS A 158 12.91 6.24 22.95
C LYS A 158 11.52 6.73 22.54
N ALA A 159 11.31 8.03 22.60
CA ALA A 159 10.15 8.66 21.98
C ALA A 159 10.18 8.40 20.46
N PRO A 160 9.08 7.93 19.85
CA PRO A 160 9.02 7.86 18.39
C PRO A 160 9.05 9.27 17.81
N VAL A 161 9.57 9.38 16.59
CA VAL A 161 9.61 10.62 15.84
C VAL A 161 8.32 10.73 15.05
N ILE A 162 7.47 11.69 15.38
CA ILE A 162 6.26 11.98 14.60
C ILE A 162 6.62 12.98 13.50
N ALA A 163 6.48 12.55 12.25
CA ALA A 163 6.53 13.42 11.08
C ALA A 163 5.19 13.41 10.35
N GLN A 164 4.89 14.52 9.69
CA GLN A 164 3.68 14.68 8.91
C GLN A 164 3.96 14.73 7.42
N PHE A 165 2.97 14.32 6.63
CA PHE A 165 2.99 14.49 5.19
C PHE A 165 1.70 15.12 4.67
N SER A 166 1.82 15.86 3.56
CA SER A 166 0.68 16.36 2.80
C SER A 166 0.91 16.14 1.32
N ARG A 167 -0.18 15.99 0.56
CA ARG A 167 -0.16 15.90 -0.90
C ARG A 167 -0.95 17.07 -1.48
N SER A 168 -0.32 17.84 -2.35
CA SER A 168 -0.96 18.90 -3.13
C SER A 168 -0.82 18.61 -4.61
N ALA A 169 -1.80 19.06 -5.40
CA ALA A 169 -1.71 19.03 -6.86
C ALA A 169 -1.26 20.41 -7.36
N ASP A 170 -0.20 20.46 -8.15
CA ASP A 170 0.32 21.66 -8.79
C ASP A 170 0.51 21.39 -10.28
N ARG A 171 -0.25 22.09 -11.13
CA ARG A 171 -0.11 22.09 -12.61
C ARG A 171 0.10 20.69 -13.23
N ASP A 172 -0.76 19.74 -12.87
CA ASP A 172 -0.78 18.33 -13.31
C ASP A 172 0.19 17.37 -12.60
N GLU A 173 0.90 17.82 -11.57
CA GLU A 173 1.81 16.98 -10.78
C GLU A 173 1.45 16.97 -9.29
N TYR A 174 1.65 15.82 -8.64
CA TYR A 174 1.56 15.73 -7.18
C TYR A 174 2.87 16.17 -6.54
N ARG A 175 2.75 17.03 -5.53
CA ARG A 175 3.82 17.46 -4.65
C ARG A 175 3.55 16.95 -3.24
N TYR A 176 4.56 16.30 -2.69
CA TYR A 176 4.57 15.74 -1.35
C TYR A 176 5.42 16.62 -0.45
N THR A 177 4.82 17.13 0.63
CA THR A 177 5.55 17.83 1.68
C THR A 177 5.76 16.88 2.83
N LEU A 178 6.99 16.68 3.26
CA LEU A 178 7.37 15.85 4.40
C LEU A 178 7.98 16.77 5.47
N GLN A 179 7.54 16.66 6.72
CA GLN A 179 7.96 17.58 7.77
C GLN A 179 7.94 16.95 9.16
N HIS A 180 9.00 17.15 9.93
CA HIS A 180 9.03 16.87 11.37
C HIS A 180 8.20 17.91 12.14
N LEU A 181 7.42 17.47 13.12
CA LEU A 181 6.63 18.37 13.95
C LEU A 181 7.50 19.03 15.03
N PRO A 182 7.58 20.37 15.09
CA PRO A 182 8.45 21.10 16.00
C PRO A 182 7.85 21.20 17.42
N ASP A 183 7.50 20.06 18.01
CA ASP A 183 7.12 19.95 19.41
C ASP A 183 8.32 19.44 20.23
N PRO A 184 8.73 20.12 21.31
CA PRO A 184 9.90 19.70 22.11
C PRO A 184 9.77 18.31 22.75
N ALA A 185 8.55 17.79 22.90
CA ALA A 185 8.33 16.43 23.41
C ALA A 185 8.50 15.35 22.33
N ASN A 186 8.42 15.72 21.04
CA ASN A 186 8.52 14.80 19.93
C ASN A 186 9.90 14.14 19.89
N GLY A 187 9.98 12.89 19.41
CA GLY A 187 11.25 12.25 19.15
C GLY A 187 12.07 13.06 18.13
N VAL A 188 13.39 12.97 18.24
CA VAL A 188 14.34 13.66 17.35
C VAL A 188 15.18 12.59 16.67
N LEU A 189 15.21 12.60 15.34
CA LEU A 189 16.18 11.81 14.58
C LEU A 189 17.56 12.45 14.73
N PRO A 190 18.65 11.68 14.72
CA PRO A 190 20.00 12.22 14.82
C PRO A 190 20.22 13.42 13.89
N GLU A 191 20.41 14.59 14.50
CA GLU A 191 20.92 15.79 13.86
C GLU A 191 22.42 15.75 14.07
N ALA A 192 23.18 15.31 13.05
CA ALA A 192 24.60 15.56 13.05
C ALA A 192 24.82 17.05 12.71
N ASP A 193 25.97 17.61 13.09
CA ASP A 193 26.42 18.91 12.57
C ASP A 193 26.51 18.90 11.02
N ASP A 194 26.50 17.71 10.43
CA ASP A 194 26.37 17.49 9.00
C ASP A 194 24.91 17.69 8.53
N PRO A 195 24.64 18.65 7.61
CA PRO A 195 23.31 18.86 7.04
C PRO A 195 22.77 17.68 6.20
N SER A 196 23.54 16.59 6.07
CA SER A 196 23.20 15.40 5.29
C SER A 196 22.24 14.41 5.99
N THR A 197 21.83 14.65 7.25
CA THR A 197 20.94 13.71 7.95
C THR A 197 19.46 13.86 7.57
N ILE A 198 18.71 12.76 7.66
CA ILE A 198 17.26 12.77 7.45
C ILE A 198 16.53 13.64 8.49
N GLY A 199 17.06 13.75 9.72
CA GLY A 199 16.52 14.65 10.74
C GLY A 199 16.51 16.09 10.25
N HIS A 200 17.67 16.59 9.83
CA HIS A 200 17.82 17.93 9.28
C HIS A 200 17.02 18.15 7.99
N PHE A 201 16.89 17.12 7.17
CA PHE A 201 15.99 17.18 6.01
C PHE A 201 14.55 17.38 6.46
N LEU A 202 14.02 16.62 7.43
CA LEU A 202 12.63 16.75 7.85
C LEU A 202 12.32 18.04 8.62
N THR A 203 13.30 18.71 9.22
CA THR A 203 13.08 20.04 9.84
C THR A 203 12.87 21.15 8.81
N ARG A 204 13.38 20.96 7.58
CA ARG A 204 13.12 21.86 6.45
C ARG A 204 11.82 21.46 5.76
N VAL A 205 11.01 22.43 5.37
CA VAL A 205 9.82 22.16 4.53
C VAL A 205 10.31 21.68 3.18
N ASN A 206 10.35 20.36 3.01
CA ASN A 206 10.85 19.74 1.81
C ASN A 206 9.72 19.22 0.94
N ASN A 207 9.78 19.63 -0.32
CA ASN A 207 8.81 19.30 -1.34
C ASN A 207 9.43 18.29 -2.32
N VAL A 208 8.81 17.13 -2.42
CA VAL A 208 9.18 16.08 -3.38
C VAL A 208 8.09 16.00 -4.43
N THR A 209 8.44 16.24 -5.69
CA THR A 209 7.55 16.09 -6.84
C THR A 209 7.48 14.62 -7.26
N ALA A 210 6.31 14.17 -7.73
CA ALA A 210 6.08 12.76 -8.06
C ALA A 210 6.97 12.25 -9.21
N ASP A 211 7.32 13.11 -10.17
CA ASP A 211 8.26 12.80 -11.26
C ASP A 211 9.57 12.19 -10.77
N ARG A 212 10.09 12.65 -9.63
CA ARG A 212 11.36 12.21 -9.04
C ARG A 212 11.37 10.75 -8.63
N PHE A 213 10.21 10.17 -8.32
CA PHE A 213 10.12 8.80 -7.81
C PHE A 213 9.14 7.92 -8.60
N ASN A 214 8.61 8.38 -9.72
CA ASN A 214 7.71 7.59 -10.56
C ASN A 214 8.36 6.29 -11.06
N HIS A 215 9.66 6.30 -11.40
CA HIS A 215 10.38 5.09 -11.80
C HIS A 215 10.57 4.11 -10.63
N ILE A 216 10.65 4.62 -9.40
CA ILE A 216 10.72 3.80 -8.18
C ILE A 216 9.37 3.12 -7.94
N LYS A 217 8.28 3.90 -7.95
CA LYS A 217 6.90 3.38 -7.85
C LYS A 217 6.60 2.33 -8.90
N ALA A 218 7.12 2.49 -10.12
CA ALA A 218 6.91 1.54 -11.19
C ALA A 218 7.46 0.12 -10.90
N ARG A 219 8.51 0.01 -10.08
CA ARG A 219 9.15 -1.28 -9.72
C ARG A 219 8.42 -2.03 -8.62
N ARG A 220 7.97 -1.34 -7.57
CA ARG A 220 7.19 -1.93 -6.47
C ARG A 220 5.94 -1.08 -6.22
N LYS A 221 4.76 -1.66 -6.42
CA LYS A 221 3.48 -0.92 -6.47
C LYS A 221 2.56 -1.18 -5.28
N PHE A 222 2.82 -2.24 -4.52
CA PHE A 222 1.93 -2.74 -3.48
C PHE A 222 2.66 -2.75 -2.14
N MET A 223 2.01 -2.22 -1.11
CA MET A 223 2.50 -2.26 0.26
C MET A 223 2.01 -3.54 0.98
N ASN A 224 2.44 -3.75 2.22
CA ASN A 224 2.04 -4.93 2.99
C ASN A 224 0.57 -4.91 3.43
N ASP A 225 -0.06 -3.74 3.44
CA ASP A 225 -1.50 -3.59 3.68
C ASP A 225 -2.36 -4.30 2.64
N PRO A 226 -3.59 -4.72 3.02
CA PRO A 226 -4.55 -5.27 2.08
C PRO A 226 -4.73 -4.37 0.86
N ILE A 227 -4.46 -4.92 -0.32
CA ILE A 227 -4.49 -4.13 -1.55
C ILE A 227 -5.93 -3.71 -1.86
N LYS A 228 -6.16 -2.41 -2.02
CA LYS A 228 -7.51 -1.89 -2.31
C LYS A 228 -8.00 -2.37 -3.67
N PRO A 229 -9.27 -2.85 -3.79
CA PRO A 229 -9.75 -3.47 -5.02
C PRO A 229 -9.63 -2.59 -6.27
N LEU A 230 -9.93 -1.29 -6.17
CA LEU A 230 -9.80 -0.37 -7.30
C LEU A 230 -8.32 -0.14 -7.68
N TYR A 231 -7.43 -0.09 -6.70
CA TYR A 231 -6.00 0.08 -6.91
C TYR A 231 -5.41 -1.12 -7.65
N LEU A 232 -5.71 -2.33 -7.15
CA LEU A 232 -5.31 -3.57 -7.81
C LEU A 232 -5.91 -3.71 -9.21
N ALA A 233 -7.22 -3.48 -9.37
CA ALA A 233 -7.89 -3.54 -10.67
C ALA A 233 -7.24 -2.61 -11.70
N THR A 234 -6.87 -1.39 -11.28
CA THR A 234 -6.20 -0.41 -12.14
C THR A 234 -4.83 -0.93 -12.58
N HIS A 235 -4.00 -1.44 -11.66
CA HIS A 235 -2.68 -1.96 -12.02
C HIS A 235 -2.73 -3.24 -12.85
N LEU A 236 -3.70 -4.12 -12.60
CA LEU A 236 -3.94 -5.29 -13.45
C LEU A 236 -4.23 -4.84 -14.89
N TRP A 237 -5.09 -3.84 -15.04
CA TRP A 237 -5.52 -3.30 -16.32
C TRP A 237 -4.41 -2.58 -17.09
N THR A 238 -3.66 -1.69 -16.42
CA THR A 238 -2.75 -0.76 -17.09
C THR A 238 -1.32 -1.29 -17.23
N ALA A 239 -0.93 -2.29 -16.45
CA ALA A 239 0.44 -2.77 -16.42
C ALA A 239 0.55 -4.29 -16.53
N HIS A 240 -0.12 -5.04 -15.65
CA HIS A 240 0.10 -6.49 -15.58
C HIS A 240 -0.37 -7.21 -16.86
N TRP A 241 -1.63 -7.04 -17.27
CA TRP A 241 -2.15 -7.73 -18.45
C TRP A 241 -1.52 -7.29 -19.77
N PRO A 242 -1.22 -5.99 -19.99
CA PRO A 242 -0.45 -5.56 -21.15
C PRO A 242 0.92 -6.24 -21.27
N THR A 243 1.59 -6.47 -20.14
CA THR A 243 2.90 -7.15 -20.11
C THR A 243 2.76 -8.65 -20.33
N GLU A 244 1.84 -9.31 -19.64
CA GLU A 244 1.70 -10.78 -19.66
C GLU A 244 1.07 -11.31 -20.95
N TYR A 245 0.06 -10.61 -21.47
CA TYR A 245 -0.75 -11.09 -22.59
C TYR A 245 -0.59 -10.24 -23.87
N GLY A 246 0.35 -9.29 -23.88
CA GLY A 246 0.63 -8.35 -24.97
C GLY A 246 -0.19 -7.05 -24.93
N GLY A 247 0.06 -6.14 -25.88
CA GLY A 247 -0.63 -4.84 -25.96
C GLY A 247 -2.16 -4.92 -26.11
N ALA A 248 -2.86 -3.78 -26.13
CA ALA A 248 -4.32 -3.76 -26.21
C ALA A 248 -4.83 -4.58 -27.42
N GLY A 249 -5.49 -5.71 -27.14
CA GLY A 249 -6.10 -6.61 -28.10
C GLY A 249 -7.60 -6.73 -27.87
N ALA A 250 -8.36 -7.08 -28.92
CA ALA A 250 -9.82 -7.23 -28.81
C ALA A 250 -10.22 -8.53 -28.09
N GLU A 251 -9.34 -9.53 -28.05
CA GLU A 251 -9.67 -10.84 -27.52
C GLU A 251 -9.65 -10.86 -25.98
N PRO A 252 -10.72 -11.37 -25.35
CA PRO A 252 -10.72 -11.60 -23.91
C PRO A 252 -9.67 -12.64 -23.51
N ILE A 253 -9.18 -12.52 -22.29
CA ILE A 253 -8.29 -13.52 -21.67
C ILE A 253 -9.05 -14.28 -20.59
N GLU A 254 -8.66 -15.53 -20.36
CA GLU A 254 -9.10 -16.31 -19.21
C GLU A 254 -7.99 -16.33 -18.15
N VAL A 255 -8.35 -16.05 -16.90
CA VAL A 255 -7.42 -15.96 -15.78
C VAL A 255 -8.01 -16.63 -14.53
N THR A 256 -7.15 -17.05 -13.60
CA THR A 256 -7.59 -17.43 -12.25
C THR A 256 -7.05 -16.44 -11.21
N PRO A 257 -7.78 -16.20 -10.10
CA PRO A 257 -7.27 -15.36 -9.02
C PRO A 257 -5.98 -15.91 -8.38
N ALA A 258 -5.81 -17.23 -8.39
CA ALA A 258 -4.64 -17.89 -7.80
C ALA A 258 -3.38 -17.64 -8.63
N ASP A 259 -3.47 -17.77 -9.96
CA ASP A 259 -2.33 -17.56 -10.87
C ASP A 259 -1.87 -16.11 -10.84
N ILE A 260 -2.81 -15.15 -10.96
CA ILE A 260 -2.48 -13.72 -10.85
C ILE A 260 -1.84 -13.44 -9.49
N ALA A 261 -2.39 -13.96 -8.39
CA ALA A 261 -1.82 -13.72 -7.07
C ALA A 261 -0.41 -14.31 -6.94
N GLN A 262 -0.12 -15.46 -7.57
CA GLN A 262 1.23 -16.02 -7.62
C GLN A 262 2.17 -15.09 -8.39
N THR A 263 1.78 -14.62 -9.58
CA THR A 263 2.61 -13.68 -10.35
C THR A 263 2.85 -12.38 -9.60
N LEU A 264 1.86 -11.85 -8.87
CA LEU A 264 2.06 -10.67 -8.04
C LEU A 264 3.06 -10.92 -6.90
N ARG A 265 3.03 -12.09 -6.27
CA ARG A 265 4.03 -12.47 -5.25
C ARG A 265 5.42 -12.60 -5.85
N ASP A 266 5.54 -13.20 -7.02
CA ASP A 266 6.83 -13.38 -7.69
C ASP A 266 7.43 -12.03 -8.15
N GLN A 267 6.59 -11.10 -8.60
CA GLN A 267 7.04 -9.78 -9.09
C GLN A 267 7.20 -8.73 -7.98
N PHE A 268 6.36 -8.75 -6.96
CA PHE A 268 6.25 -7.66 -5.98
C PHE A 268 6.32 -8.12 -4.52
N GLY A 269 6.51 -9.41 -4.25
CA GLY A 269 6.57 -9.97 -2.89
C GLY A 269 5.22 -10.06 -2.16
N THR A 270 4.13 -9.61 -2.78
CA THR A 270 2.79 -9.61 -2.18
C THR A 270 1.68 -9.89 -3.20
N GLY A 271 0.54 -10.37 -2.72
CA GLY A 271 -0.63 -10.66 -3.55
C GLY A 271 -1.42 -11.84 -3.00
N ARG A 272 -2.66 -11.59 -2.57
CA ARG A 272 -3.58 -12.63 -2.08
C ARG A 272 -4.66 -12.93 -3.12
N ALA A 273 -5.01 -14.20 -3.29
CA ALA A 273 -6.06 -14.59 -4.23
C ALA A 273 -7.43 -13.94 -3.91
N SER A 274 -7.71 -13.67 -2.63
CA SER A 274 -8.92 -12.96 -2.20
C SER A 274 -8.95 -11.50 -2.66
N GLU A 275 -7.80 -10.81 -2.67
CA GLU A 275 -7.67 -9.43 -3.16
C GLU A 275 -7.85 -9.38 -4.67
N VAL A 276 -7.22 -10.32 -5.39
CA VAL A 276 -7.42 -10.45 -6.84
C VAL A 276 -8.89 -10.73 -7.18
N LYS A 277 -9.54 -11.64 -6.45
CA LYS A 277 -10.96 -11.92 -6.62
C LYS A 277 -11.82 -10.67 -6.37
N ALA A 278 -11.51 -9.87 -5.36
CA ALA A 278 -12.21 -8.61 -5.10
C ALA A 278 -12.02 -7.59 -6.24
N ALA A 279 -10.81 -7.47 -6.79
CA ALA A 279 -10.52 -6.63 -7.95
C ALA A 279 -11.26 -7.11 -9.21
N LEU A 280 -11.29 -8.42 -9.48
CA LEU A 280 -12.03 -9.01 -10.60
C LEU A 280 -13.55 -8.81 -10.45
N ALA A 281 -14.09 -8.95 -9.24
CA ALA A 281 -15.50 -8.65 -8.96
C ALA A 281 -15.84 -7.18 -9.21
N LEU A 282 -14.94 -6.25 -8.85
CA LEU A 282 -15.09 -4.83 -9.17
C LEU A 282 -15.09 -4.59 -10.70
N LEU A 283 -14.17 -5.24 -11.43
CA LEU A 283 -14.13 -5.16 -12.89
C LEU A 283 -15.38 -5.77 -13.53
N ALA A 284 -15.94 -6.84 -12.97
CA ALA A 284 -17.21 -7.39 -13.46
C ALA A 284 -18.39 -6.42 -13.28
N ARG A 285 -18.45 -5.71 -12.14
CA ARG A 285 -19.41 -4.61 -11.96
C ARG A 285 -19.18 -3.47 -12.96
N ALA A 286 -17.94 -3.24 -13.36
CA ALA A 286 -17.59 -2.29 -14.43
C ALA A 286 -17.88 -2.82 -15.85
N GLY A 287 -18.38 -4.05 -15.99
CA GLY A 287 -18.64 -4.71 -17.26
C GLY A 287 -17.37 -5.19 -17.99
N LEU A 288 -16.24 -5.25 -17.28
CA LEU A 288 -14.90 -5.54 -17.84
C LEU A 288 -14.41 -6.97 -17.55
N ALA A 289 -15.10 -7.71 -16.69
CA ALA A 289 -14.82 -9.11 -16.40
C ALA A 289 -16.12 -9.90 -16.23
N ALA A 290 -16.04 -11.23 -16.28
CA ALA A 290 -17.14 -12.13 -16.00
C ALA A 290 -16.62 -13.37 -15.27
N ASP A 291 -17.29 -13.77 -14.17
CA ASP A 291 -17.03 -15.01 -13.44
C ASP A 291 -17.65 -16.19 -14.21
N ASN A 292 -16.83 -17.17 -14.58
CA ASN A 292 -17.27 -18.37 -15.31
C ASN A 292 -17.88 -19.46 -14.40
N ARG A 293 -17.88 -19.25 -13.08
CA ARG A 293 -18.41 -20.17 -12.03
C ARG A 293 -17.65 -21.47 -11.87
N ASP A 294 -16.48 -21.60 -12.50
CA ASP A 294 -15.56 -22.73 -12.38
C ASP A 294 -14.22 -22.31 -11.73
N GLY A 295 -14.16 -21.11 -11.16
CA GLY A 295 -12.95 -20.52 -10.59
C GLY A 295 -12.13 -19.69 -11.59
N THR A 296 -12.49 -19.71 -12.88
CA THR A 296 -11.89 -18.86 -13.91
C THR A 296 -12.70 -17.59 -14.15
N TRP A 297 -12.03 -16.57 -14.67
CA TRP A 297 -12.62 -15.29 -15.04
C TRP A 297 -12.26 -14.96 -16.48
N THR A 298 -13.25 -14.54 -17.25
CA THR A 298 -13.03 -13.95 -18.57
C THR A 298 -12.92 -12.44 -18.43
N VAL A 299 -11.81 -11.87 -18.89
CA VAL A 299 -11.51 -10.44 -18.73
C VAL A 299 -11.41 -9.78 -20.11
N SER A 300 -12.10 -8.66 -20.28
CA SER A 300 -11.99 -7.83 -21.48
C SER A 300 -10.63 -7.15 -21.54
N ARG A 301 -10.04 -7.07 -22.73
CA ARG A 301 -8.84 -6.24 -23.00
C ARG A 301 -9.13 -5.06 -23.93
N ALA A 302 -10.41 -4.83 -24.23
CA ALA A 302 -10.84 -3.73 -25.07
C ALA A 302 -10.44 -2.39 -24.44
N THR A 303 -9.87 -1.49 -25.23
CA THR A 303 -9.40 -0.19 -24.74
C THR A 303 -10.54 0.57 -24.06
N LEU A 304 -10.30 1.04 -22.83
CA LEU A 304 -11.19 1.94 -22.11
C LEU A 304 -11.07 3.35 -22.72
N ARG A 305 -11.70 3.58 -23.88
CA ARG A 305 -11.76 4.92 -24.49
C ARG A 305 -12.96 5.68 -23.94
N LEU A 306 -12.72 6.52 -22.95
CA LEU A 306 -13.45 7.78 -22.81
C LEU A 306 -12.48 8.87 -23.30
N GLN A 307 -12.87 9.62 -24.32
CA GLN A 307 -12.02 10.68 -24.89
C GLN A 307 -11.62 11.66 -23.79
N GLY A 308 -10.30 11.80 -23.55
CA GLY A 308 -9.73 12.80 -22.64
C GLY A 308 -9.50 12.37 -21.18
N GLU A 309 -10.05 11.23 -20.72
CA GLU A 309 -9.82 10.76 -19.35
C GLU A 309 -8.50 9.99 -19.24
N ARG A 310 -7.48 10.61 -18.61
CA ARG A 310 -6.19 9.97 -18.29
C ARG A 310 -6.29 8.98 -17.11
N ASP A 311 -7.40 9.00 -16.36
CA ASP A 311 -7.57 8.32 -15.08
C ASP A 311 -8.36 7.00 -15.20
N ILE A 312 -7.70 5.92 -15.60
CA ILE A 312 -8.33 4.58 -15.74
C ILE A 312 -9.07 4.14 -14.47
N HIS A 313 -8.55 4.46 -13.29
CA HIS A 313 -9.18 4.16 -12.01
C HIS A 313 -10.56 4.84 -11.87
N ARG A 314 -10.70 6.11 -12.29
CA ARG A 314 -11.99 6.81 -12.29
C ARG A 314 -12.99 6.16 -13.25
N ILE A 315 -12.54 5.77 -14.45
CA ILE A 315 -13.38 5.07 -15.42
C ILE A 315 -13.92 3.77 -14.84
N ILE A 316 -13.05 2.95 -14.25
CA ILE A 316 -13.43 1.68 -13.62
C ILE A 316 -14.45 1.94 -12.49
N ALA A 317 -14.17 2.91 -11.62
CA ALA A 317 -15.05 3.24 -10.49
C ALA A 317 -16.44 3.73 -10.95
N ILE A 318 -16.49 4.65 -11.92
CA ILE A 318 -17.75 5.17 -12.48
C ILE A 318 -18.58 4.04 -13.11
N LYS A 319 -17.94 3.17 -13.91
CA LYS A 319 -18.61 2.03 -14.52
C LYS A 319 -19.12 1.04 -13.47
N ALA A 320 -18.32 0.75 -12.44
CA ALA A 320 -18.69 -0.16 -11.35
C ALA A 320 -19.82 0.37 -10.48
N ALA A 321 -19.88 1.68 -10.24
CA ALA A 321 -20.98 2.34 -9.52
C ALA A 321 -22.29 2.29 -10.31
N LYS A 322 -22.22 2.32 -11.65
CA LYS A 322 -23.38 2.25 -12.55
C LYS A 322 -23.80 0.82 -12.93
N ASN A 323 -23.08 -0.21 -12.48
CA ASN A 323 -23.25 -1.60 -12.92
C ASN A 323 -23.31 -1.69 -14.46
N ALA A 324 -22.24 -1.25 -15.12
CA ALA A 324 -22.20 -1.14 -16.57
C ALA A 324 -22.51 -2.49 -17.27
N LYS A 325 -23.12 -2.42 -18.46
CA LYS A 325 -23.44 -3.61 -19.25
C LYS A 325 -22.16 -4.41 -19.55
N PRO A 326 -22.17 -5.74 -19.38
CA PRO A 326 -20.99 -6.56 -19.63
C PRO A 326 -20.50 -6.45 -21.08
N VAL A 327 -19.22 -6.17 -21.25
CA VAL A 327 -18.51 -6.22 -22.55
C VAL A 327 -18.10 -7.65 -22.86
N VAL A 328 -17.84 -8.45 -21.83
CA VAL A 328 -17.55 -9.88 -21.92
C VAL A 328 -18.68 -10.70 -21.31
N ARG A 329 -18.94 -11.88 -21.86
CA ARG A 329 -19.92 -12.83 -21.33
C ARG A 329 -19.19 -14.00 -20.71
N ALA A 330 -19.68 -14.46 -19.56
CA ALA A 330 -19.23 -15.71 -18.98
C ALA A 330 -19.44 -16.85 -19.98
N ARG A 331 -18.51 -17.80 -20.01
CA ARG A 331 -18.68 -19.03 -20.78
C ARG A 331 -19.95 -19.72 -20.28
N ALA A 332 -20.89 -20.00 -21.17
CA ALA A 332 -22.05 -20.79 -20.81
C ALA A 332 -21.53 -22.17 -20.40
N THR A 333 -21.62 -22.50 -19.11
CA THR A 333 -21.38 -23.86 -18.62
C THR A 333 -22.43 -24.71 -19.32
N ARG A 334 -22.00 -25.45 -20.35
CA ARG A 334 -22.87 -26.36 -21.08
C ARG A 334 -23.18 -27.47 -20.10
N THR A 335 -24.27 -27.32 -19.34
CA THR A 335 -24.77 -28.35 -18.44
C THR A 335 -24.86 -29.60 -19.26
N ALA A 336 -24.05 -30.60 -18.93
CA ALA A 336 -24.13 -31.91 -19.55
C ALA A 336 -25.59 -32.32 -19.45
N ARG A 337 -26.26 -32.36 -20.60
CA ARG A 337 -27.65 -32.83 -20.69
C ARG A 337 -27.55 -34.27 -20.23
N ALA A 338 -28.03 -34.56 -19.02
CA ALA A 338 -28.07 -35.92 -18.52
C ALA A 338 -28.80 -36.75 -19.57
N ASP A 339 -28.09 -37.66 -20.22
CA ASP A 339 -28.69 -38.66 -21.08
C ASP A 339 -29.66 -39.44 -20.20
N GLN A 340 -30.95 -39.11 -20.32
CA GLN A 340 -32.03 -40.02 -19.96
C GLN A 340 -31.97 -41.16 -20.97
N THR A 341 -31.03 -42.08 -20.77
CA THR A 341 -31.07 -43.37 -21.44
C THR A 341 -32.33 -44.06 -20.96
N GLN A 342 -33.26 -44.21 -21.89
CA GLN A 342 -34.54 -44.86 -21.78
C GLN A 342 -34.42 -46.19 -21.01
N GLN A 343 -34.98 -46.24 -19.80
CA GLN A 343 -35.56 -47.47 -19.27
C GLN A 343 -36.79 -47.78 -20.13
N GLY A 344 -36.61 -48.64 -21.12
CA GLY A 344 -37.69 -49.07 -21.98
C GLY A 344 -37.24 -50.24 -22.84
N MET A 345 -37.26 -51.45 -22.27
CA MET A 345 -37.82 -52.62 -22.94
C MET A 345 -38.04 -53.73 -21.89
N LEU A 346 -39.28 -53.78 -21.42
CA LEU A 346 -39.99 -55.04 -21.22
C LEU A 346 -40.09 -55.72 -22.59
N PHE A 347 -39.56 -56.93 -22.73
CA PHE A 347 -40.22 -58.12 -23.27
C PHE A 347 -39.22 -59.30 -23.28
#